data_AF-A0A397VB59-F1
#
_entry.id   AF-A0A397VB59-F1
#
_cell.length_a   1.000
_cell.length_b   1.000
_cell.length_c   1.000
_cell.angle_alpha   90.00
_cell.angle_beta   90.00
_cell.angle_gamma   90.00
#
_symmetry.space_group_name_H-M   'P 1'
#
loop_
_entity.id
_entity.type
_entity.pdbx_description
1 polymer ?
#
loop_
_entity_poly.entity_id
_entity_poly.type
_entity_poly.pdbx_seq_one_letter_code
_entity_poly.pdbx_strand_id
1 'polypeptide(L)'
;MNFIVPNNKKCSIDNFHNDNEPVWLDLDEFIKMHNLIMKGMGHKQFVRDIGLLESAFQRSKFMFFYDKASIFRMAAGLGESVIKNHAFLDGNKRAGHLAIFTFLLLNGYDLVVDKNLTEKMIINVAKSRINVDMLESWIVNNINPTRPIKTVFEFF
;
A
#
# COMPACT_ATOMS: atom_id res chain seq x y z
N MET A 1 24.33 39.64 -32.46
CA MET A 1 25.01 38.78 -31.46
C MET A 1 24.08 37.59 -31.21
N ASN A 2 24.40 36.41 -31.78
CA ASN A 2 23.66 35.18 -31.48
C ASN A 2 24.34 34.48 -30.29
N PHE A 3 23.55 34.00 -29.32
CA PHE A 3 23.90 32.82 -28.54
C PHE A 3 22.66 31.96 -28.29
N ILE A 4 22.89 30.64 -28.37
CA ILE A 4 21.94 29.53 -28.49
C ILE A 4 21.48 29.05 -27.09
N VAL A 5 20.26 28.51 -27.08
CA VAL A 5 19.40 27.89 -26.03
C VAL A 5 20.08 26.74 -25.22
N PRO A 6 19.54 26.30 -24.05
CA PRO A 6 18.55 25.21 -24.10
C PRO A 6 17.46 25.16 -23.01
N ASN A 7 16.27 24.74 -23.45
CA ASN A 7 15.31 23.83 -22.81
C ASN A 7 15.21 23.86 -21.28
N ASN A 8 14.27 24.67 -20.77
CA ASN A 8 13.72 24.42 -19.45
C ASN A 8 12.64 23.35 -19.57
N LYS A 9 12.94 22.16 -19.03
CA LYS A 9 12.01 21.04 -18.86
C LYS A 9 10.68 21.59 -18.33
N LYS A 10 9.56 21.29 -19.00
CA LYS A 10 8.25 21.36 -18.37
C LYS A 10 8.27 20.40 -17.18
N CYS A 11 8.52 20.94 -15.99
CA CYS A 11 8.18 20.30 -14.74
C CYS A 11 6.65 20.36 -14.66
N SER A 12 5.99 19.30 -15.10
CA SER A 12 4.58 19.08 -14.82
C SER A 12 4.46 18.68 -13.35
N ILE A 13 4.64 19.64 -12.44
CA ILE A 13 4.36 19.47 -11.01
C ILE A 13 3.17 20.36 -10.67
N ASP A 14 2.03 20.04 -11.27
CA ASP A 14 0.74 20.58 -10.85
C ASP A 14 -0.03 19.45 -10.17
N ASN A 15 0.52 18.89 -9.09
CA ASN A 15 -0.28 18.12 -8.14
C ASN A 15 -0.47 18.99 -6.90
N PHE A 16 -1.54 19.78 -6.93
CA PHE A 16 -2.11 20.43 -5.76
C PHE A 16 -2.39 19.33 -4.71
N HIS A 17 -1.50 19.16 -3.74
CA HIS A 17 -1.83 18.43 -2.53
C HIS A 17 -2.87 19.26 -1.77
N ASN A 18 -4.10 18.78 -1.74
CA ASN A 18 -5.08 19.24 -0.76
C ASN A 18 -4.60 18.69 0.60
N ASP A 19 -4.57 19.51 1.66
CA ASP A 19 -3.98 19.16 2.97
C ASP A 19 -4.61 17.93 3.67
N ASN A 20 -5.61 17.30 3.06
CA ASN A 20 -6.37 16.14 3.57
C ASN A 20 -6.31 14.89 2.66
N GLU A 21 -5.61 14.92 1.51
CA GLU A 21 -5.52 13.74 0.63
C GLU A 21 -4.37 12.81 1.08
N PRO A 22 -4.60 11.49 1.19
CA PRO A 22 -3.54 10.54 1.55
C PRO A 22 -2.45 10.47 0.47
N VAL A 23 -1.24 10.13 0.91
CA VAL A 23 -0.18 9.71 -0.01
C VAL A 23 -0.50 8.30 -0.49
N TRP A 24 -0.84 8.17 -1.76
CA TRP A 24 -1.24 6.90 -2.36
C TRP A 24 -0.03 6.00 -2.60
N LEU A 25 -0.20 4.70 -2.33
CA LEU A 25 0.74 3.67 -2.76
C LEU A 25 0.63 3.50 -4.28
N ASP A 26 1.75 3.66 -4.99
CA ASP A 26 1.82 3.39 -6.41
C ASP A 26 1.79 1.87 -6.69
N LEU A 27 1.03 1.48 -7.72
CA LEU A 27 0.83 0.08 -8.05
C LEU A 27 2.10 -0.57 -8.61
N ASP A 28 2.84 0.14 -9.46
CA ASP A 28 4.08 -0.39 -10.04
C ASP A 28 5.18 -0.51 -9.00
N GLU A 29 5.31 0.48 -8.10
CA GLU A 29 6.19 0.40 -6.93
C GLU A 29 5.82 -0.77 -6.02
N PHE A 30 4.52 -0.98 -5.76
CA PHE A 30 4.05 -2.10 -4.97
C PHE A 30 4.41 -3.46 -5.58
N ILE A 31 4.20 -3.63 -6.90
CA ILE A 31 4.57 -4.86 -7.61
C ILE A 31 6.08 -5.07 -7.56
N LYS A 32 6.89 -4.00 -7.74
CA LYS A 32 8.36 -4.08 -7.62
C LYS A 32 8.79 -4.54 -6.23
N MET A 33 8.24 -3.96 -5.16
CA MET A 33 8.55 -4.36 -3.79
C MET A 33 8.16 -5.82 -3.52
N HIS A 34 6.97 -6.24 -3.94
CA HIS A 34 6.55 -7.64 -3.84
C HIS A 34 7.54 -8.56 -4.54
N ASN A 35 7.90 -8.24 -5.78
CA ASN A 35 8.83 -9.04 -6.56
C ASN A 35 10.22 -9.14 -5.90
N LEU A 36 10.74 -8.06 -5.32
CA LEU A 36 12.00 -8.05 -4.58
C LEU A 36 11.94 -8.98 -3.36
N ILE A 37 10.88 -8.90 -2.57
CA ILE A 37 10.64 -9.75 -1.40
C ILE A 37 10.56 -11.23 -1.82
N MET A 38 9.80 -11.53 -2.88
CA MET A 38 9.66 -12.90 -3.39
C MET A 38 10.97 -13.45 -3.94
N LYS A 39 11.76 -12.61 -4.62
CA LYS A 39 13.07 -12.97 -5.17
C LYS A 39 14.06 -13.31 -4.06
N GLY A 40 14.11 -12.51 -3.00
CA GLY A 40 14.97 -12.79 -1.83
C GLY A 40 14.68 -14.14 -1.16
N MET A 41 13.47 -14.67 -1.34
CA MET A 41 13.05 -15.98 -0.80
C MET A 41 13.15 -17.13 -1.82
N GLY A 42 13.60 -16.87 -3.05
CA GLY A 42 13.67 -17.89 -4.11
C GLY A 42 12.31 -18.32 -4.68
N HIS A 43 11.24 -17.54 -4.45
CA HIS A 43 9.92 -17.80 -5.03
C HIS A 43 9.78 -17.19 -6.43
N LYS A 44 8.74 -17.58 -7.17
CA LYS A 44 8.43 -17.01 -8.49
C LYS A 44 7.80 -15.62 -8.36
N GLN A 45 8.22 -14.68 -9.20
CA GLN A 45 7.64 -13.34 -9.34
C GLN A 45 6.60 -13.37 -10.45
N PHE A 46 5.32 -13.54 -10.11
CA PHE A 46 4.28 -13.53 -11.14
C PHE A 46 2.97 -12.93 -10.63
N VAL A 47 2.56 -11.83 -11.27
CA VAL A 47 1.20 -11.30 -11.17
C VAL A 47 0.31 -12.19 -12.02
N ARG A 48 -0.63 -12.88 -11.38
CA ARG A 48 -1.60 -13.75 -12.04
C ARG A 48 -2.63 -12.95 -12.81
N ASP A 49 -3.13 -11.89 -12.18
CA ASP A 49 -4.18 -11.04 -12.75
C ASP A 49 -4.00 -9.61 -12.21
N ILE A 50 -3.67 -8.69 -13.12
CA ILE A 50 -3.43 -7.29 -12.77
C ILE A 50 -4.74 -6.57 -12.43
N GLY A 51 -5.86 -6.91 -13.06
CA GLY A 51 -7.17 -6.29 -12.79
C GLY A 51 -7.67 -6.58 -11.38
N LEU A 52 -7.38 -7.79 -10.87
CA LEU A 52 -7.61 -8.14 -9.46
C LEU A 52 -6.76 -7.32 -8.49
N LEU A 53 -5.60 -6.84 -8.90
CA LEU A 53 -4.78 -5.94 -8.07
C LEU A 53 -5.24 -4.49 -8.19
N GLU A 54 -5.51 -4.01 -9.40
CA GLU A 54 -6.06 -2.67 -9.66
C GLU A 54 -7.35 -2.44 -8.89
N SER A 55 -8.27 -3.41 -8.92
CA SER A 55 -9.52 -3.34 -8.15
C SER A 55 -9.30 -3.16 -6.64
N ALA A 56 -8.26 -3.78 -6.06
CA ALA A 56 -7.93 -3.60 -4.65
C ALA A 56 -7.48 -2.17 -4.34
N PHE A 57 -6.66 -1.57 -5.21
CA PHE A 57 -6.19 -0.20 -5.10
C PHE A 57 -7.34 0.80 -5.31
N GLN A 58 -8.20 0.55 -6.30
CA GLN A 58 -9.39 1.37 -6.56
C GLN A 58 -10.38 1.33 -5.39
N ARG A 59 -10.56 0.18 -4.72
CA ARG A 59 -11.41 0.09 -3.53
C ARG A 59 -10.93 1.05 -2.43
N SER A 60 -9.62 1.16 -2.20
CA SER A 60 -9.06 2.09 -1.22
C SER A 60 -9.35 3.56 -1.58
N LYS A 61 -9.18 3.92 -2.87
CA LYS A 61 -9.56 5.25 -3.38
C LYS A 61 -11.05 5.52 -3.25
N PHE A 62 -11.89 4.53 -3.53
CA PHE A 62 -13.34 4.64 -3.37
C PHE A 62 -13.72 4.93 -1.91
N MET A 63 -13.12 4.24 -0.94
CA MET A 63 -13.33 4.50 0.48
C MET A 63 -12.97 5.94 0.88
N PHE A 64 -11.92 6.52 0.30
CA PHE A 64 -11.60 7.94 0.51
C PHE A 64 -12.68 8.87 -0.04
N PHE A 65 -12.96 8.76 -1.34
CA PHE A 65 -13.80 9.73 -2.04
C PHE A 65 -15.27 9.65 -1.63
N TYR A 66 -15.78 8.45 -1.32
CA TYR A 66 -17.20 8.23 -1.08
C TYR A 66 -17.55 8.00 0.38
N ASP A 67 -16.69 7.31 1.15
CA ASP A 67 -16.98 6.98 2.56
C ASP A 67 -16.28 7.92 3.55
N LYS A 68 -15.41 8.83 3.07
CA LYS A 68 -14.54 9.68 3.90
C LYS A 68 -13.77 8.85 4.94
N ALA A 69 -13.32 7.67 4.51
CA ALA A 69 -12.70 6.68 5.38
C ALA A 69 -11.37 7.19 5.97
N SER A 70 -11.05 6.72 7.18
CA SER A 70 -9.76 6.99 7.82
C SER A 70 -8.60 6.35 7.04
N ILE A 71 -7.37 6.84 7.22
CA ILE A 71 -6.15 6.19 6.71
C ILE A 71 -6.12 4.70 7.10
N PHE A 72 -6.49 4.38 8.33
CA PHE A 72 -6.48 3.03 8.87
C PHE A 72 -7.52 2.13 8.19
N ARG A 73 -8.72 2.65 7.92
CA ARG A 73 -9.77 1.94 7.19
C ARG A 73 -9.38 1.69 5.74
N MET A 74 -8.77 2.69 5.09
CA MET A 74 -8.24 2.56 3.73
C MET A 74 -7.11 1.52 3.65
N ALA A 75 -6.21 1.50 4.64
CA ALA A 75 -5.15 0.50 4.76
C ALA A 75 -5.75 -0.91 4.93
N ALA A 76 -6.71 -1.06 5.85
CA ALA A 76 -7.39 -2.32 6.11
C ALA A 76 -8.12 -2.84 4.85
N GLY A 77 -8.86 -1.98 4.16
CA GLY A 77 -9.58 -2.32 2.94
C GLY A 77 -8.66 -2.71 1.78
N LEU A 78 -7.55 -1.97 1.61
CA LEU A 78 -6.51 -2.30 0.63
C LEU A 78 -5.90 -3.67 0.93
N GLY A 79 -5.42 -3.88 2.15
CA GLY A 79 -4.82 -5.14 2.58
C GLY A 79 -5.74 -6.34 2.45
N GLU A 80 -6.98 -6.23 2.94
CA GLU A 80 -7.99 -7.29 2.82
C GLU A 80 -8.21 -7.68 1.35
N SER A 81 -8.36 -6.69 0.47
CA SER A 81 -8.60 -6.91 -0.96
C SER A 81 -7.41 -7.60 -1.62
N VAL A 82 -6.19 -7.15 -1.35
CA VAL A 82 -4.98 -7.80 -1.90
C VAL A 82 -4.87 -9.26 -1.44
N ILE A 83 -5.21 -9.55 -0.18
CA ILE A 83 -5.19 -10.91 0.36
C ILE A 83 -6.21 -11.81 -0.34
N LYS A 84 -7.45 -11.32 -0.51
CA LYS A 84 -8.59 -12.11 -0.99
C LYS A 84 -8.68 -12.20 -2.51
N ASN A 85 -8.23 -11.19 -3.23
CA ASN A 85 -8.32 -11.16 -4.69
C ASN A 85 -7.34 -12.15 -5.34
N HIS A 86 -6.33 -12.62 -4.61
CA HIS A 86 -5.35 -13.59 -5.09
C HIS A 86 -4.65 -13.15 -6.39
N ALA A 87 -4.36 -11.85 -6.54
CA ALA A 87 -3.80 -11.29 -7.77
C ALA A 87 -2.38 -11.82 -8.12
N PHE A 88 -1.66 -12.39 -7.16
CA PHE A 88 -0.35 -13.01 -7.37
C PHE A 88 -0.46 -14.55 -7.39
N LEU A 89 0.46 -15.21 -8.08
CA LEU A 89 0.55 -16.68 -8.07
C LEU A 89 0.88 -17.23 -6.68
N ASP A 90 1.77 -16.54 -5.96
CA ASP A 90 2.13 -16.83 -4.58
C ASP A 90 2.36 -15.52 -3.81
N GLY A 91 2.31 -15.59 -2.48
CA GLY A 91 2.65 -14.48 -1.61
C GLY A 91 1.52 -13.48 -1.37
N ASN A 92 0.27 -13.77 -1.75
CA ASN A 92 -0.87 -12.84 -1.55
C ASN A 92 -1.03 -12.36 -0.09
N LYS A 93 -0.78 -13.24 0.89
CA LYS A 93 -0.77 -12.85 2.32
C LYS A 93 0.33 -11.83 2.63
N ARG A 94 1.54 -12.05 2.11
CA ARG A 94 2.68 -11.13 2.28
C ARG A 94 2.44 -9.83 1.52
N ALA A 95 1.85 -9.90 0.32
CA ALA A 95 1.46 -8.75 -0.48
C ALA A 95 0.44 -7.88 0.27
N GLY A 96 -0.57 -8.48 0.89
CA GLY A 96 -1.54 -7.74 1.70
C GLY A 96 -0.93 -7.06 2.91
N HIS A 97 -0.06 -7.77 3.63
CA HIS A 97 0.69 -7.16 4.74
C HIS A 97 1.57 -6.00 4.27
N LEU A 98 2.30 -6.18 3.17
CA LEU A 98 3.12 -5.14 2.55
C LEU A 98 2.27 -3.93 2.16
N ALA A 99 1.09 -4.14 1.58
CA ALA A 99 0.21 -3.05 1.17
C ALA A 99 -0.28 -2.23 2.37
N ILE A 100 -0.67 -2.89 3.47
CA ILE A 100 -1.06 -2.22 4.72
C ILE A 100 0.11 -1.42 5.26
N PHE A 101 1.26 -2.08 5.45
CA PHE A 101 2.45 -1.49 6.05
C PHE A 101 2.93 -0.27 5.26
N THR A 102 3.10 -0.40 3.94
CA THR A 102 3.59 0.69 3.12
C THR A 102 2.60 1.84 3.03
N PHE A 103 1.30 1.57 2.90
CA PHE A 103 0.31 2.64 2.84
C PHE A 103 0.26 3.44 4.15
N LEU A 104 0.34 2.77 5.31
CA LEU A 104 0.44 3.46 6.60
C LEU A 104 1.71 4.32 6.67
N LEU A 105 2.85 3.78 6.24
CA LEU A 105 4.14 4.47 6.31
C LEU A 105 4.16 5.74 5.44
N LEU A 106 3.65 5.65 4.21
CA LEU A 106 3.48 6.81 3.31
C LEU A 106 2.64 7.91 3.96
N ASN A 107 1.71 7.54 4.83
CA ASN A 107 0.80 8.44 5.53
C ASN A 107 1.24 8.77 6.96
N GLY A 108 2.48 8.50 7.34
CA GLY A 108 3.05 8.90 8.62
C GLY A 108 2.68 8.00 9.81
N TYR A 109 2.39 6.72 9.56
CA TYR A 109 2.12 5.73 10.60
C TYR A 109 2.99 4.50 10.41
N ASP A 110 3.66 4.07 11.48
CA ASP A 110 4.40 2.81 11.52
C ASP A 110 3.58 1.74 12.23
N LEU A 111 3.49 0.53 11.66
CA LEU A 111 2.76 -0.59 12.25
C LEU A 111 3.72 -1.42 13.11
N VAL A 112 3.65 -1.24 14.43
CA VAL A 112 4.62 -1.78 15.39
C VAL A 112 4.01 -2.98 16.10
N VAL A 113 4.20 -4.18 15.51
CA VAL A 113 3.70 -5.44 16.06
C VAL A 113 4.71 -6.56 15.90
N ASP A 114 4.74 -7.47 16.88
CA ASP A 114 5.49 -8.72 16.77
C ASP A 114 5.08 -9.52 15.52
N LYS A 115 6.07 -10.10 14.86
CA LYS A 115 5.90 -10.85 13.62
C LYS A 115 4.85 -11.96 13.71
N ASN A 116 4.79 -12.69 14.83
CA ASN A 116 3.86 -13.82 14.99
C ASN A 116 2.40 -13.34 15.10
N LEU A 117 2.19 -12.21 15.78
CA LEU A 117 0.85 -11.62 15.91
C LEU A 117 0.37 -11.06 14.57
N THR A 118 1.24 -10.39 13.83
CA THR A 118 0.97 -9.93 12.47
C THR A 118 0.63 -11.09 11.54
N GLU A 119 1.44 -12.16 11.54
CA GLU A 119 1.17 -13.34 10.72
C GLU A 119 -0.19 -13.96 11.04
N LYS A 120 -0.49 -14.13 12.33
CA LYS A 120 -1.79 -14.65 12.78
C LYS A 120 -2.95 -13.78 12.30
N MET A 121 -2.80 -12.45 12.36
CA MET A 121 -3.82 -11.52 11.89
C MET A 121 -4.07 -11.68 10.40
N ILE A 122 -3.02 -11.65 9.58
CA ILE A 122 -3.09 -11.78 8.12
C ILE A 122 -3.66 -13.14 7.70
N ILE A 123 -3.30 -14.23 8.38
CA ILE A 123 -3.90 -15.56 8.15
C ILE A 123 -5.40 -15.55 8.44
N ASN A 124 -5.84 -14.88 9.50
CA ASN A 124 -7.26 -14.81 9.83
C ASN A 124 -8.06 -13.95 8.84
N VAL A 125 -7.46 -12.89 8.28
CA VAL A 125 -8.04 -12.13 7.16
C VAL A 125 -8.22 -13.03 5.93
N ALA A 126 -7.19 -13.80 5.57
CA ALA A 126 -7.26 -14.75 4.46
C ALA A 126 -8.32 -15.85 4.65
N LYS A 127 -8.60 -16.21 5.91
CA LYS A 127 -9.65 -17.16 6.30
C LYS A 127 -11.03 -16.51 6.49
N SER A 128 -11.17 -15.22 6.19
CA SER A 128 -12.40 -14.43 6.40
C SER A 128 -12.92 -14.44 7.85
N ARG A 129 -12.03 -14.66 8.83
CA ARG A 129 -12.35 -14.58 10.28
C ARG A 129 -12.19 -13.17 10.84
N ILE A 130 -11.47 -12.33 10.11
CA ILE A 130 -11.27 -10.91 10.40
C ILE A 130 -11.78 -10.16 9.17
N ASN A 131 -12.72 -9.25 9.38
CA ASN A 131 -13.24 -8.35 8.35
C ASN A 131 -12.48 -7.00 8.40
N VAL A 132 -12.85 -6.07 7.52
CA VAL A 132 -12.22 -4.74 7.45
C VAL A 132 -12.33 -3.97 8.77
N ASP A 133 -13.47 -4.01 9.46
CA ASP A 133 -13.68 -3.27 10.71
C ASP A 133 -12.76 -3.79 11.84
N MET A 134 -12.64 -5.11 11.95
CA MET A 134 -11.73 -5.75 12.91
C MET A 134 -10.27 -5.49 12.56
N LEU A 135 -9.92 -5.49 11.27
CA LEU A 135 -8.57 -5.20 10.82
C LEU A 135 -8.19 -3.73 11.05
N GLU A 136 -9.10 -2.79 10.77
CA GLU A 136 -8.94 -1.37 11.11
C GLU A 136 -8.71 -1.20 12.61
N SER A 137 -9.57 -1.78 13.44
CA SER A 137 -9.44 -1.71 14.90
C SER A 137 -8.09 -2.26 15.37
N TRP A 138 -7.62 -3.35 14.76
CA TRP A 138 -6.31 -3.90 15.07
C TRP A 138 -5.18 -2.97 14.65
N ILE A 139 -5.24 -2.37 13.45
CA ILE A 139 -4.24 -1.38 12.99
C ILE A 139 -4.17 -0.21 13.98
N VAL A 140 -5.31 0.41 14.33
CA VAL A 140 -5.36 1.58 15.22
C VAL A 140 -4.70 1.31 16.57
N ASN A 141 -4.84 0.09 17.11
CA ASN A 141 -4.26 -0.30 18.40
C ASN A 141 -2.76 -0.61 18.34
N ASN A 142 -2.16 -0.61 17.16
CA ASN A 142 -0.81 -1.14 16.92
C ASN A 142 0.06 -0.22 16.06
N ILE A 143 -0.33 1.05 15.92
CA ILE A 143 0.43 2.05 15.16
C ILE A 143 1.13 3.04 16.07
N ASN A 144 2.26 3.55 15.61
CA ASN A 144 2.91 4.73 16.16
C ASN A 144 2.96 5.82 15.08
N PRO A 145 2.72 7.09 15.43
CA PRO A 145 2.98 8.21 14.53
C PRO A 145 4.47 8.24 14.14
N THR A 146 4.73 8.53 12.87
CA THR A 146 6.08 8.70 12.31
C THR A 146 6.08 9.84 11.30
N ARG A 147 7.27 10.22 10.79
CA ARG A 147 7.38 11.22 9.73
C ARG A 147 6.78 10.63 8.43
N PRO A 148 5.83 11.31 7.78
CA PRO A 148 5.36 10.87 6.47
C PRO A 148 6.51 10.89 5.47
N ILE A 149 6.57 9.86 4.63
CA ILE A 149 7.51 9.75 3.51
C ILE A 149 6.74 9.93 2.21
N LYS A 150 7.32 10.62 1.23
CA LYS A 150 6.63 10.90 -0.04
C LYS A 150 6.74 9.74 -1.02
N THR A 151 7.74 8.89 -0.84
CA THR A 151 8.00 7.73 -1.70
C THR A 151 8.60 6.60 -0.87
N VAL A 152 8.43 5.36 -1.32
CA VAL A 152 9.03 4.19 -0.67
C VAL A 152 10.56 4.14 -0.78
N PHE A 153 11.13 4.91 -1.71
CA PHE A 153 12.59 5.02 -1.89
C PHE A 153 13.28 5.83 -0.78
N GLU A 154 12.55 6.57 0.05
CA GLU A 154 13.15 7.29 1.19
C GLU A 154 13.70 6.34 2.28
N PHE A 155 13.46 5.02 2.15
CA PHE A 155 13.89 3.98 3.10
C PHE A 155 14.93 2.98 2.57
N PHE A 156 15.20 2.97 1.26
CA PHE A 156 16.16 2.05 0.61
C PHE A 156 17.39 2.81 0.11
#